data_AF-A0A2C1KVI2-F1
#
_entry.id   AF-A0A2C1KVI2-F1
#
_cell.length_a   1.000
_cell.length_b   1.000
_cell.length_c   1.000
_cell.angle_alpha   90.00
_cell.angle_beta   90.00
_cell.angle_gamma   90.00
#
_symmetry.space_group_name_H-M   'P 1'
#
loop_
_entity.id
_entity.type
_entity.pdbx_description
1 polymer ?
#
loop_
_entity_poly.entity_id
_entity_poly.type
_entity_poly.pdbx_seq_one_letter_code
_entity_poly.pdbx_strand_id
1 'polypeptide(L)'
;MKIEGTIISGEFDFSMNEFSIHTVKRFHTESTLKERQISMLYEYLTKHKDDDGGQFVTLYDQLPVHLTGKEMNDLIEDLRKVKSLYE
;
A
#
# COMPACT_ATOMS: atom_id res chain seq x y z
N MET A 1 1.42 10.29 -12.16
CA MET A 1 -0.05 10.31 -12.02
C MET A 1 -0.40 10.27 -10.55
N LYS A 2 -1.21 11.22 -10.07
CA LYS A 2 -1.65 11.23 -8.67
C LYS A 2 -2.66 10.12 -8.41
N ILE A 3 -2.50 9.46 -7.27
CA ILE A 3 -3.38 8.37 -6.81
C ILE A 3 -3.81 8.71 -5.39
N GLU A 4 -5.12 8.84 -5.22
CA GLU A 4 -5.76 9.05 -3.92
C GLU A 4 -6.53 7.78 -3.56
N GLY A 5 -5.99 7.06 -2.58
CA GLY A 5 -6.61 5.90 -1.97
C GLY A 5 -7.23 6.23 -0.61
N THR A 6 -7.86 5.23 -0.02
CA THR A 6 -8.45 5.32 1.33
C THR A 6 -7.37 5.24 2.42
N ILE A 7 -6.38 4.37 2.22
CA ILE A 7 -5.28 4.12 3.15
C ILE A 7 -3.98 4.71 2.64
N ILE A 8 -3.70 4.64 1.34
CA ILE A 8 -2.47 5.20 0.77
C ILE A 8 -2.77 6.25 -0.29
N SER A 9 -1.99 7.32 -0.31
CA SER A 9 -1.98 8.27 -1.41
C SER A 9 -0.55 8.58 -1.84
N GLY A 10 -0.39 8.96 -3.09
CA GLY A 10 0.92 9.07 -3.70
C GLY A 10 0.89 9.42 -5.17
N GLU A 11 2.06 9.31 -5.80
CA GLU A 11 2.23 9.56 -7.22
C GLU A 11 2.93 8.38 -7.89
N PHE A 12 2.40 7.95 -9.04
CA PHE A 12 3.03 6.98 -9.91
C PHE A 12 3.88 7.68 -10.97
N ASP A 13 5.14 7.34 -11.05
CA ASP A 13 6.05 7.78 -12.10
C ASP A 13 6.15 6.69 -13.19
N PHE A 14 5.56 6.95 -14.36
CA PHE A 14 5.61 6.03 -15.50
C PHE A 14 6.99 5.95 -16.16
N SER A 15 7.83 6.98 -16.01
CA SER A 15 9.18 6.98 -16.56
C SER A 15 10.12 6.09 -15.75
N MET A 16 9.94 6.07 -14.43
CA MET A 16 10.72 5.26 -13.50
C MET A 16 10.07 3.92 -13.16
N ASN A 17 8.80 3.73 -13.55
CA ASN A 17 7.95 2.59 -13.21
C ASN A 17 7.96 2.34 -11.69
N GLU A 18 7.58 3.36 -10.92
CA GLU A 18 7.56 3.32 -9.45
C GLU A 18 6.44 4.17 -8.87
N PHE A 19 6.03 3.82 -7.65
CA PHE A 19 4.99 4.51 -6.90
C PHE A 19 5.57 5.12 -5.63
N SER A 20 5.51 6.44 -5.54
CA SER A 20 5.91 7.20 -4.37
C SER A 20 4.71 7.41 -3.46
N ILE A 21 4.70 6.75 -2.31
CA ILE A 21 3.72 6.97 -1.24
C ILE A 21 4.07 8.27 -0.52
N HIS A 22 3.08 9.15 -0.37
CA HIS A 22 3.17 10.38 0.40
C HIS A 22 2.41 10.30 1.74
N THR A 23 1.37 9.47 1.80
CA THR A 23 0.56 9.30 3.02
C THR A 23 0.15 7.85 3.22
N VAL A 24 0.19 7.42 4.47
CA VAL A 24 -0.45 6.19 4.95
C VAL A 24 -1.42 6.56 6.07
N LYS A 25 -2.72 6.32 5.88
CA LYS A 25 -3.82 6.79 6.72
C LYS A 25 -3.81 8.30 6.90
N ARG A 26 -3.30 8.78 8.04
CA ARG A 26 -3.15 10.19 8.41
C ARG A 26 -1.70 10.59 8.62
N PHE A 27 -0.76 9.66 8.39
CA PHE A 27 0.66 9.86 8.59
C PHE A 27 1.31 10.19 7.26
N HIS A 28 2.06 11.28 7.24
CA HIS A 28 2.89 11.64 6.11
C HIS A 28 4.14 10.75 6.12
N THR A 29 4.47 10.20 4.97
CA THR A 29 5.65 9.36 4.77
C THR A 29 6.16 9.57 3.35
N GLU A 30 7.43 9.29 3.09
CA GLU A 30 7.95 9.25 1.73
C GLU A 30 8.60 7.89 1.53
N SER A 31 7.95 7.06 0.72
CA SER A 31 8.46 5.73 0.40
C SER A 31 8.18 5.40 -1.05
N THR A 32 9.22 5.00 -1.77
CA THR A 32 9.10 4.58 -3.16
C THR A 32 9.01 3.07 -3.21
N LEU A 33 7.92 2.56 -3.77
CA LEU A 33 7.69 1.14 -4.00
C LEU A 33 7.80 0.85 -5.49
N LYS A 34 8.46 -0.24 -5.84
CA LYS A 34 8.47 -0.83 -7.18
C LYS A 34 7.42 -1.93 -7.31
N GLU A 35 7.16 -2.36 -8.53
CA GLU A 35 6.17 -3.41 -8.85
C GLU A 35 6.28 -4.64 -7.93
N ARG A 36 7.51 -5.17 -7.75
CA ARG A 36 7.74 -6.34 -6.92
C ARG A 36 7.35 -6.10 -5.46
N GLN A 37 7.65 -4.93 -4.93
CA GLN A 37 7.30 -4.58 -3.54
C GLN A 37 5.80 -4.42 -3.37
N ILE A 38 5.13 -3.76 -4.32
CA ILE A 38 3.66 -3.64 -4.36
C ILE A 38 3.02 -5.03 -4.44
N SER A 39 3.52 -5.90 -5.31
CA SER A 39 2.97 -7.26 -5.50
C SER A 39 3.17 -8.12 -4.26
N MET A 40 4.35 -8.11 -3.65
CA MET A 40 4.62 -8.83 -2.40
C MET A 40 3.71 -8.37 -1.26
N LEU A 41 3.52 -7.05 -1.13
CA LEU A 41 2.64 -6.48 -0.12
C LEU A 41 1.17 -6.84 -0.36
N TYR A 42 0.70 -6.71 -1.61
CA TYR A 42 -0.67 -7.06 -2.00
C TYR A 42 -0.97 -8.54 -1.72
N GLU A 43 -0.06 -9.45 -2.11
CA GLU A 43 -0.22 -10.88 -1.87
C GLU A 43 -0.20 -11.22 -0.37
N TYR A 44 0.69 -10.59 0.39
CA TYR A 44 0.74 -10.77 1.84
C TYR A 44 -0.57 -10.39 2.51
N LEU A 45 -1.10 -9.20 2.22
CA LEU A 45 -2.35 -8.71 2.80
C LEU A 45 -3.54 -9.58 2.38
N THR A 46 -3.60 -9.98 1.10
CA THR A 46 -4.68 -10.83 0.60
C THR A 46 -4.70 -12.20 1.29
N LYS A 47 -3.53 -12.77 1.59
CA LYS A 47 -3.42 -14.08 2.28
C LYS A 47 -3.89 -14.02 3.74
N HIS A 48 -3.75 -12.88 4.40
CA HIS A 48 -4.07 -12.71 5.83
C HIS A 48 -5.37 -11.90 6.03
N LYS A 49 -6.15 -11.68 4.96
CA LYS A 49 -7.33 -10.81 5.00
C LYS A 49 -8.44 -11.31 5.93
N ASP A 50 -8.49 -12.62 6.17
CA ASP A 50 -9.51 -13.30 6.96
C ASP A 50 -8.99 -13.71 8.36
N ASP A 51 -7.78 -13.27 8.73
CA ASP A 51 -7.22 -13.55 10.05
C ASP A 51 -7.91 -12.69 11.13
N ASP A 52 -8.39 -13.34 12.18
CA ASP A 52 -9.01 -12.67 13.33
C ASP A 52 -7.98 -11.82 14.09
N GLY A 53 -8.24 -10.52 14.22
CA GLY A 53 -7.46 -9.61 15.07
C GLY A 53 -6.79 -8.42 14.37
N GLY A 54 -6.88 -8.32 13.04
CA GLY A 54 -6.15 -7.29 12.29
C GLY A 54 -4.66 -7.63 12.15
N GLN A 55 -3.90 -6.78 11.44
CA GLN A 55 -2.51 -7.06 11.10
C GLN A 55 -1.60 -5.84 11.29
N PHE A 56 -0.37 -6.07 11.72
CA PHE A 56 0.68 -5.05 11.72
C PHE A 56 1.48 -5.15 10.44
N VAL A 57 1.54 -4.05 9.70
CA VAL A 57 2.27 -3.98 8.44
C VAL A 57 3.34 -2.92 8.56
N THR A 58 4.58 -3.32 8.32
CA THR A 58 5.70 -2.39 8.19
C THR A 58 5.81 -1.97 6.74
N LEU A 59 5.32 -0.76 6.44
CA LEU A 59 5.56 -0.11 5.15
C LEU A 59 6.91 0.60 5.27
N TYR A 60 7.94 -0.04 4.72
CA TYR A 60 9.36 0.34 4.63
C TYR A 60 9.80 1.52 5.54
N ASP A 61 10.37 1.10 6.68
CA ASP A 61 11.42 1.73 7.50
C ASP A 61 11.16 2.79 8.55
N GLN A 62 9.95 3.31 8.83
CA GLN A 62 9.82 4.19 10.02
C GLN A 62 8.70 3.88 11.01
N LEU A 63 7.58 3.25 10.64
CA LEU A 63 6.52 2.94 11.62
C LEU A 63 5.69 1.70 11.23
N PRO A 64 5.54 0.69 12.12
CA PRO A 64 4.53 -0.35 11.94
C PRO A 64 3.14 0.28 12.04
N VAL A 65 2.32 0.09 11.01
CA VAL A 65 0.94 0.57 10.99
C VAL A 65 0.03 -0.59 11.36
N HIS A 66 -0.73 -0.42 12.43
CA HIS A 66 -1.81 -1.34 12.78
C HIS A 66 -2.98 -1.14 11.81
N LEU A 67 -3.41 -2.20 11.14
CA LEU A 67 -4.58 -2.22 10.26
C LEU A 67 -5.69 -3.06 10.89
N THR A 68 -6.85 -2.44 11.06
CA THR A 68 -8.09 -3.19 11.31
C THR A 68 -8.46 -4.03 10.08
N GLY A 69 -9.31 -5.05 10.26
CA GLY A 69 -9.76 -5.88 9.13
C GLY A 69 -10.39 -5.07 7.99
N LYS A 70 -11.11 -3.98 8.31
CA LYS A 70 -11.64 -3.05 7.30
C LYS A 70 -10.51 -2.33 6.55
N GLU A 71 -9.57 -1.73 7.29
CA GLU A 71 -8.47 -0.97 6.69
C GLU A 71 -7.53 -1.87 5.88
N MET A 72 -7.41 -3.14 6.24
CA MET A 72 -6.69 -4.12 5.45
C MET A 72 -7.36 -4.33 4.08
N ASN A 73 -8.68 -4.48 4.04
CA ASN A 73 -9.43 -4.55 2.77
C ASN A 73 -9.32 -3.25 1.96
N ASP A 74 -9.41 -2.09 2.62
CA ASP A 74 -9.24 -0.79 1.97
C ASP A 74 -7.84 -0.63 1.36
N LEU A 75 -6.79 -1.09 2.07
CA LEU A 75 -5.41 -1.07 1.57
C LEU A 75 -5.19 -2.05 0.41
N ILE A 76 -5.79 -3.24 0.46
CA ILE A 76 -5.75 -4.21 -0.64
C ILE A 76 -6.32 -3.58 -1.92
N GLU A 77 -7.45 -2.89 -1.81
CA GLU A 77 -8.08 -2.21 -2.95
C GLU A 77 -7.22 -1.05 -3.50
N ASP A 78 -6.59 -0.27 -2.63
CA ASP A 78 -5.67 0.79 -3.06
C ASP A 78 -4.45 0.21 -3.78
N LEU A 79 -3.84 -0.85 -3.21
CA LEU A 79 -2.71 -1.54 -3.81
C LEU A 79 -3.09 -2.21 -5.13
N ARG A 80 -4.31 -2.71 -5.27
CA ARG A 80 -4.82 -3.28 -6.54
C ARG A 80 -4.81 -2.23 -7.65
N LYS A 81 -5.27 -1.01 -7.36
CA LYS A 81 -5.25 0.12 -8.32
C LYS A 81 -3.82 0.48 -8.71
N VAL A 82 -2.93 0.61 -7.74
CA VAL A 82 -1.51 0.94 -7.97
C VAL A 82 -0.83 -0.18 -8.77
N LYS A 83 -1.08 -1.45 -8.41
CA LYS A 83 -0.53 -2.62 -9.10
C LYS A 83 -0.92 -2.66 -10.58
N SER A 84 -2.15 -2.26 -10.93
CA SER A 84 -2.61 -2.24 -12.33
C SER A 84 -1.88 -1.22 -13.22
N LEU A 85 -1.04 -0.34 -12.66
CA LEU A 85 -0.28 0.65 -13.42
C LEU A 85 1.13 0.18 -13.83
N TYR A 86 1.59 -0.95 -13.29
CA TYR A 86 2.92 -1.51 -13.55
C TYR A 86 2.95 -2.51 -14.73
N GLU A 87 2.06 -2.37 -15.71
CA GLU A 87 1.88 -3.32 -16.84
C GLU A 87 3.18 -3.94 -17.41
#